data_AF-A0A9W6SWR6-F1
#
_entry.id   AF-A0A9W6SWR6-F1
#
_cell.length_a   1.000
_cell.length_b   1.000
_cell.length_c   1.000
_cell.angle_alpha   90.00
_cell.angle_beta   90.00
_cell.angle_gamma   90.00
#
_symmetry.space_group_name_H-M   'P 1'
#
loop_
_entity.id
_entity.type
_entity.pdbx_description
1 polymer ?
#
loop_
_entity_poly.entity_id
_entity_poly.type
_entity_poly.pdbx_seq_one_letter_code
_entity_poly.pdbx_strand_id
1 'polypeptide(L)'
;MPIEILKPEAKGSVYVSLVRPESFSICSFVNTLSYTTKEIDPDTKEPADDDEGFPDEYQIEELSVQPGDFITPAFVGNFTHTWDELENESTAVYNLPKTENSNDLQSLVDKLIKNLSMMPIESTEVVTSQAHHVLKLYGKSIKGDKVASIIRLASNSKGFMMKNQVKSSNEEISAMVANYIE
;
A
#
# COMPACT_ATOMS: atom_id res chain seq x y z
N MET A 1 17.73 7.17 12.76
CA MET A 1 19.14 7.48 12.43
C MET A 1 19.15 8.81 11.69
N PRO A 2 19.59 9.89 12.35
CA PRO A 2 19.72 11.20 11.70
C PRO A 2 20.94 11.23 10.77
N ILE A 3 20.95 12.21 9.87
CA ILE A 3 22.16 12.62 9.16
C ILE A 3 22.79 13.72 10.01
N GLU A 4 24.11 13.67 10.22
CA GLU A 4 24.81 14.68 11.02
C GLU A 4 24.87 16.04 10.33
N ILE A 5 25.15 16.07 9.02
CA ILE A 5 25.24 17.30 8.22
C ILE A 5 24.67 17.04 6.83
N LEU A 6 23.79 17.92 6.36
CA LEU A 6 23.33 17.95 4.98
C LEU A 6 23.77 19.27 4.33
N LYS A 7 24.79 19.22 3.48
CA LYS A 7 25.34 20.40 2.79
C LYS A 7 24.38 20.88 1.67
N PRO A 8 24.49 22.14 1.23
CA PRO A 8 23.71 22.62 0.07
C PRO A 8 23.89 21.72 -1.15
N GLU A 9 22.80 21.49 -1.88
CA GLU A 9 22.73 20.61 -3.07
C GLU A 9 23.08 19.13 -2.83
N ALA A 10 23.41 18.73 -1.59
CA ALA A 10 23.65 17.34 -1.24
C ALA A 10 22.33 16.58 -1.01
N LYS A 11 22.40 15.26 -1.18
CA LYS A 11 21.30 14.35 -0.83
C LYS A 11 21.73 13.45 0.31
N GLY A 12 20.79 13.12 1.18
CA GLY A 12 21.03 12.15 2.25
C GLY A 12 19.76 11.38 2.57
N SER A 13 19.91 10.32 3.36
CA SER A 13 18.81 9.48 3.82
C SER A 13 18.77 9.45 5.35
N VAL A 14 17.60 9.72 5.91
CA VAL A 14 17.28 9.48 7.31
C VAL A 14 16.40 8.26 7.42
N TYR A 15 16.53 7.52 8.52
CA TYR A 15 15.77 6.30 8.74
C TYR A 15 15.07 6.36 10.09
N VAL A 16 13.79 5.98 10.11
CA VAL A 16 13.02 5.75 11.34
C VAL A 16 12.71 4.26 11.41
N SER A 17 12.99 3.65 12.56
CA SER A 17 12.65 2.24 12.81
C SER A 17 11.56 2.21 13.86
N LEU A 18 10.45 1.55 13.53
CA LEU A 18 9.31 1.38 14.42
C LEU A 18 9.12 -0.10 14.74
N VAL A 19 8.55 -0.38 15.91
CA VAL A 19 8.15 -1.73 16.29
C VAL A 19 6.69 -1.92 15.87
N ARG A 20 6.42 -2.96 15.08
CA ARG A 20 5.05 -3.34 14.70
C ARG A 20 4.39 -4.11 15.85
N PRO A 21 3.09 -3.91 16.12
CA PRO A 21 2.33 -4.82 16.97
C PRO A 21 2.30 -6.24 16.38
N GLU A 22 1.93 -7.24 17.18
CA GLU A 22 1.81 -8.61 16.66
C GLU A 22 0.69 -8.72 15.60
N SER A 23 -0.43 -8.05 15.82
CA SER A 23 -1.60 -8.00 14.91
C SER A 23 -1.28 -7.32 13.58
N PHE A 24 -2.06 -7.66 12.55
CA PHE A 24 -2.09 -6.86 11.33
C PHE A 24 -2.92 -5.59 11.60
N SER A 25 -2.28 -4.41 11.53
CA SER A 25 -2.95 -3.13 11.79
C SER A 25 -2.56 -2.11 10.73
N ILE A 26 -3.57 -1.51 10.10
CA ILE A 26 -3.40 -0.34 9.24
C ILE A 26 -3.27 0.91 10.12
N CYS A 27 -2.43 1.86 9.71
CA CYS A 27 -2.26 3.12 10.43
C CYS A 27 -1.71 4.20 9.48
N SER A 28 -1.77 5.46 9.91
CA SER A 28 -1.10 6.57 9.23
C SER A 28 -0.14 7.25 10.18
N PHE A 29 1.02 7.66 9.65
CA PHE A 29 2.01 8.44 10.35
C PHE A 29 1.98 9.86 9.82
N VAL A 30 1.75 10.83 10.72
CA VAL A 30 2.05 12.23 10.44
C VAL A 30 3.54 12.43 10.68
N ASN A 31 4.22 12.97 9.68
CA ASN A 31 5.67 13.01 9.65
C ASN A 31 6.17 14.45 9.68
N THR A 32 7.15 14.72 10.53
CA THR A 32 7.81 16.03 10.64
C THR A 32 9.32 15.82 10.56
N LEU A 33 9.98 16.56 9.67
CA LEU A 33 11.44 16.67 9.65
C LEU A 33 11.85 17.71 10.67
N SER A 34 12.62 17.32 11.68
CA SER A 34 13.28 18.24 12.61
C SER A 34 14.74 18.35 12.24
N TYR A 35 15.26 19.57 12.11
CA TYR A 35 16.64 19.85 11.73
C TYR A 35 17.15 21.13 12.38
N THR A 36 18.47 21.32 12.37
CA THR A 36 19.12 22.57 12.81
C THR A 36 19.72 23.25 11.59
N THR A 37 19.25 24.47 11.30
CA THR A 37 19.79 25.29 10.22
C THR A 37 21.01 26.05 10.70
N LYS A 38 22.03 26.18 9.85
CA LYS A 38 23.20 27.02 10.09
C LYS A 38 23.41 27.95 8.92
N GLU A 39 23.79 29.18 9.19
CA GLU A 39 24.16 30.12 8.14
C GLU A 39 25.56 29.78 7.63
N ILE A 40 25.74 29.74 6.32
CA ILE A 40 27.03 29.44 5.69
C ILE A 40 27.60 30.67 5.01
N ASP A 41 28.91 30.84 5.11
CA ASP A 41 29.61 31.87 4.36
C ASP A 41 29.56 31.53 2.85
N PRO A 42 29.16 32.47 1.97
CA PRO A 42 29.02 32.19 0.54
C PRO A 42 30.31 31.80 -0.18
N ASP A 43 31.47 32.24 0.31
CA ASP A 43 32.79 32.00 -0.28
C ASP A 43 33.38 30.67 0.20
N THR A 44 33.24 30.35 1.48
CA THR A 44 33.81 29.12 2.08
C THR A 44 32.86 27.92 2.02
N LYS A 45 31.54 28.16 1.93
CA LYS A 45 30.47 27.16 2.06
C LYS A 45 30.44 26.42 3.40
N GLU A 46 31.08 26.99 4.42
CA GLU A 46 31.11 26.44 5.77
C GLU A 46 30.39 27.41 6.75
N PRO A 47 29.78 26.89 7.82
CA PRO A 47 29.23 27.72 8.90
C PRO A 47 30.35 28.31 9.77
N ALA A 48 30.02 29.33 10.57
CA ALA A 48 30.96 29.85 11.58
C ALA A 48 31.26 28.78 12.65
N ASP A 49 32.50 28.76 13.16
CA ASP A 49 32.98 27.74 14.10
C ASP A 49 32.16 27.69 15.42
N ASP A 50 31.51 28.80 15.79
CA ASP A 50 30.69 28.98 16.99
C ASP A 50 29.18 29.09 16.71
N ASP A 51 28.73 28.84 15.46
CA ASP A 51 27.31 28.83 15.14
C ASP A 51 26.65 27.51 15.62
N GLU A 52 25.85 27.60 16.68
CA GLU A 52 25.04 26.48 17.17
C GLU A 52 23.82 26.20 16.26
N GLY A 53 23.44 27.16 15.43
CA GLY A 53 22.31 27.08 14.50
C GLY A 53 20.94 27.30 15.15
N PHE A 54 19.90 27.26 14.32
CA PHE A 54 18.51 27.44 14.73
C PHE A 54 17.71 26.15 14.50
N PRO A 55 17.10 25.55 15.53
CA PRO A 55 16.22 24.40 15.36
C PRO A 55 14.96 24.81 14.62
N ASP A 56 14.54 23.97 13.67
CA ASP A 56 13.37 24.20 12.81
C ASP A 56 12.70 22.87 12.47
N GLU A 57 11.45 22.95 12.04
CA GLU A 57 10.61 21.81 11.71
C GLU A 57 9.83 22.01 10.42
N TYR A 58 9.77 20.97 9.59
CA TYR A 58 9.01 20.96 8.36
C TYR A 58 8.12 19.72 8.27
N GLN A 59 6.80 19.93 8.20
CA GLN A 59 5.85 18.84 8.04
C GLN A 59 5.96 18.25 6.62
N ILE A 60 6.09 16.93 6.53
CA ILE A 60 6.14 16.20 5.26
C ILE A 60 4.91 15.29 5.11
N GLU A 61 4.82 14.64 3.95
CA GLU A 61 3.69 13.79 3.59
C GLU A 61 3.42 12.70 4.62
N GLU A 62 2.13 12.40 4.82
CA GLU A 62 1.71 11.30 5.65
C GLU A 62 2.10 9.97 5.00
N LEU A 63 2.57 9.04 5.82
CA LEU A 63 2.85 7.68 5.40
C LEU A 63 1.73 6.78 5.91
N SER A 64 0.99 6.15 5.00
CA SER A 64 -0.01 5.15 5.37
C SER A 64 0.56 3.74 5.27
N VAL A 65 0.20 2.90 6.25
CA VAL A 65 0.39 1.45 6.22
C VAL A 65 -0.93 0.82 5.84
N GLN A 66 -0.92 0.14 4.71
CA GLN A 66 -2.08 -0.43 4.04
C GLN A 66 -2.00 -1.97 4.08
N PRO A 67 -3.07 -2.68 3.72
CA PRO A 67 -3.03 -4.15 3.68
C PRO A 67 -1.97 -4.70 2.75
N GLY A 68 -1.70 -4.01 1.62
CA GLY A 68 -0.65 -4.41 0.68
C GLY A 68 0.75 -4.46 1.29
N ASP A 69 1.06 -3.61 2.28
CA ASP A 69 2.35 -3.61 2.97
C ASP A 69 2.58 -4.89 3.79
N PHE A 70 1.52 -5.63 4.09
CA PHE A 70 1.59 -6.91 4.78
C PHE A 70 1.61 -8.11 3.83
N ILE A 71 1.58 -7.91 2.51
CA ILE A 71 1.45 -8.98 1.53
C ILE A 71 2.57 -8.92 0.49
N THR A 72 3.14 -10.08 0.20
CA THR A 72 4.05 -10.26 -0.94
C THR A 72 3.35 -11.03 -2.05
N PRO A 73 3.42 -10.58 -3.32
CA PRO A 73 2.89 -11.31 -4.46
C PRO A 73 3.47 -12.73 -4.53
N ALA A 74 2.63 -13.73 -4.80
CA ALA A 74 3.07 -15.11 -4.90
C ALA A 74 2.35 -15.84 -6.04
N PHE A 75 2.99 -16.84 -6.64
CA PHE A 75 2.36 -17.69 -7.64
C PHE A 75 1.69 -18.90 -6.98
N VAL A 76 0.58 -19.35 -7.56
CA VAL A 76 -0.09 -20.60 -7.21
C VAL A 76 -0.53 -21.34 -8.47
N GLY A 77 -0.17 -22.62 -8.58
CA GLY A 77 -0.43 -23.41 -9.79
C GLY A 77 -1.90 -23.83 -9.95
N ASN A 78 -2.62 -24.05 -8.85
CA ASN A 78 -4.06 -24.33 -8.85
C ASN A 78 -4.75 -23.42 -7.84
N PHE A 79 -5.27 -22.30 -8.34
CA PHE A 79 -5.94 -21.29 -7.52
C PHE A 79 -7.19 -21.85 -6.85
N THR A 80 -8.05 -22.55 -7.60
CA THR A 80 -9.30 -23.11 -7.08
C THR A 80 -9.05 -24.06 -5.91
N HIS A 81 -8.12 -25.00 -6.07
CA HIS A 81 -7.77 -25.92 -4.99
C HIS A 81 -7.25 -25.18 -3.75
N THR A 82 -6.37 -24.20 -3.95
CA THR A 82 -5.82 -23.41 -2.84
C THR A 82 -6.91 -22.56 -2.18
N TRP A 83 -7.84 -22.00 -2.94
CA TRP A 83 -8.98 -21.23 -2.43
C TRP A 83 -9.90 -22.09 -1.56
N ASP A 84 -10.15 -23.34 -1.97
CA ASP A 84 -11.03 -24.27 -1.25
C ASP A 84 -10.40 -24.76 0.06
N GLU A 85 -9.07 -24.83 0.15
CA GLU A 85 -8.34 -25.18 1.38
C GLU A 85 -8.31 -24.07 2.43
N LEU A 86 -8.60 -22.82 2.06
CA LEU A 86 -8.55 -21.69 3.00
C LEU A 86 -9.86 -21.57 3.78
N GLU A 87 -9.72 -21.50 5.10
CA GLU A 87 -10.85 -21.59 6.04
C GLU A 87 -11.44 -20.23 6.40
N ASN A 88 -10.61 -19.19 6.52
CA ASN A 88 -11.06 -17.88 7.00
C ASN A 88 -11.52 -17.00 5.83
N GLU A 89 -12.83 -16.91 5.62
CA GLU A 89 -13.44 -16.09 4.58
C GLU A 89 -13.96 -14.76 5.13
N SER A 90 -13.67 -13.67 4.43
CA SER A 90 -14.30 -12.37 4.63
C SER A 90 -14.77 -11.81 3.28
N THR A 91 -15.90 -11.10 3.28
CA THR A 91 -16.47 -10.52 2.06
C THR A 91 -16.96 -9.11 2.35
N ALA A 92 -16.62 -8.18 1.47
CA ALA A 92 -17.17 -6.83 1.49
C ALA A 92 -17.64 -6.39 0.10
N VAL A 93 -18.62 -5.49 0.08
CA VAL A 93 -19.25 -4.97 -1.13
C VAL A 93 -19.19 -3.45 -1.11
N TYR A 94 -18.83 -2.86 -2.25
CA TYR A 94 -18.55 -1.45 -2.37
C TYR A 94 -19.07 -0.86 -3.66
N ASN A 95 -19.40 0.42 -3.59
CA ASN A 95 -19.76 1.24 -4.74
C ASN A 95 -18.66 2.27 -4.94
N LEU A 96 -17.85 2.07 -5.97
CA LEU A 96 -16.73 2.91 -6.34
C LEU A 96 -17.20 3.96 -7.34
N PRO A 97 -17.17 5.27 -7.02
CA PRO A 97 -17.50 6.31 -8.00
C PRO A 97 -16.45 6.35 -9.11
N LYS A 98 -16.84 6.80 -10.31
CA LYS A 98 -15.84 7.14 -11.33
C LYS A 98 -15.02 8.34 -10.87
N THR A 99 -13.71 8.22 -10.97
CA THR A 99 -12.75 9.30 -10.73
C THR A 99 -11.91 9.49 -12.00
N GLU A 100 -11.20 10.61 -12.13
CA GLU A 100 -10.35 10.86 -13.31
C GLU A 100 -9.32 9.74 -13.56
N ASN A 101 -8.90 9.05 -12.49
CA ASN A 101 -7.90 7.97 -12.54
C ASN A 101 -8.53 6.55 -12.60
N SER A 102 -9.85 6.44 -12.61
CA SER A 102 -10.57 5.15 -12.64
C SER A 102 -11.82 5.26 -13.51
N ASN A 103 -11.63 5.61 -14.78
CA ASN A 103 -12.73 5.80 -15.73
C ASN A 103 -13.20 4.49 -16.39
N ASP A 104 -12.31 3.50 -16.46
CA ASP A 104 -12.55 2.18 -17.03
C ASP A 104 -12.16 1.06 -16.04
N LEU A 105 -12.60 -0.17 -16.35
CA LEU A 105 -12.36 -1.34 -15.51
C LEU A 105 -10.89 -1.77 -15.49
N GLN A 106 -10.13 -1.53 -16.56
CA GLN A 106 -8.73 -1.96 -16.62
C GLN A 106 -7.88 -1.16 -15.63
N SER A 107 -8.05 0.16 -15.63
CA SER A 107 -7.38 1.07 -14.70
C SER A 107 -7.72 0.73 -13.24
N LEU A 108 -8.98 0.35 -12.96
CA LEU A 108 -9.38 -0.12 -11.64
C LEU A 108 -8.70 -1.45 -11.25
N VAL A 109 -8.65 -2.42 -12.18
CA VAL A 109 -7.95 -3.70 -11.95
C VAL A 109 -6.47 -3.47 -11.65
N ASP A 110 -5.79 -2.62 -12.43
CA ASP A 110 -4.38 -2.31 -12.23
C ASP A 110 -4.14 -1.64 -10.86
N LYS A 111 -5.03 -0.73 -10.46
CA LYS A 111 -4.98 -0.09 -9.13
C LYS A 111 -5.16 -1.12 -8.01
N LEU A 112 -6.12 -2.04 -8.13
CA LEU A 112 -6.37 -3.08 -7.13
C LEU A 112 -5.17 -4.03 -6.99
N ILE A 113 -4.55 -4.46 -8.10
CA ILE A 113 -3.34 -5.29 -8.08
C ILE A 113 -2.22 -4.57 -7.32
N LYS A 114 -1.99 -3.29 -7.63
CA LYS A 114 -0.95 -2.48 -6.99
C LYS A 114 -1.22 -2.29 -5.49
N ASN A 115 -2.42 -1.84 -5.13
CA ASN A 115 -2.75 -1.50 -3.74
C ASN A 115 -2.77 -2.73 -2.82
N LEU A 116 -3.19 -3.89 -3.34
CA LEU A 116 -3.20 -5.13 -2.55
C LEU A 116 -1.85 -5.85 -2.56
N SER A 117 -0.90 -5.46 -3.42
CA SER A 117 0.41 -6.12 -3.56
C SER A 117 0.29 -7.64 -3.71
N MET A 118 -0.63 -8.08 -4.57
CA MET A 118 -0.88 -9.49 -4.85
C MET A 118 -0.63 -9.82 -6.33
N MET A 119 -0.30 -11.07 -6.60
CA MET A 119 -0.11 -11.55 -7.97
C MET A 119 -1.47 -11.88 -8.59
N PRO A 120 -1.78 -11.35 -9.78
CA PRO A 120 -2.95 -11.80 -10.53
C PRO A 120 -2.73 -13.22 -11.06
N ILE A 121 -3.79 -14.03 -11.03
CA ILE A 121 -3.75 -15.45 -11.38
C ILE A 121 -4.64 -15.70 -12.59
N GLU A 122 -4.25 -16.66 -13.45
CA GLU A 122 -5.01 -17.06 -14.65
C GLU A 122 -5.27 -15.91 -15.64
N SER A 123 -4.32 -14.96 -15.76
CA SER A 123 -4.42 -13.80 -16.66
C SER A 123 -5.64 -12.90 -16.40
N THR A 124 -6.15 -12.91 -15.16
CA THR A 124 -7.30 -12.10 -14.75
C THR A 124 -6.97 -10.61 -14.56
N GLU A 125 -5.71 -10.20 -14.74
CA GLU A 125 -5.31 -8.81 -14.87
C GLU A 125 -5.77 -8.17 -16.19
N VAL A 126 -6.07 -8.96 -17.22
CA VAL A 126 -6.53 -8.44 -18.52
C VAL A 126 -8.05 -8.36 -18.55
N VAL A 127 -8.60 -7.15 -18.62
CA VAL A 127 -10.05 -6.92 -18.72
C VAL A 127 -10.53 -7.19 -20.14
N THR A 128 -11.40 -8.19 -20.29
CA THR A 128 -12.00 -8.56 -21.58
C THR A 128 -13.39 -7.94 -21.80
N SER A 129 -14.03 -7.45 -20.74
CA SER A 129 -15.35 -6.82 -20.78
C SER A 129 -15.43 -5.62 -19.84
N GLN A 130 -15.88 -4.48 -20.38
CA GLN A 130 -16.10 -3.26 -19.60
C GLN A 130 -17.45 -3.26 -18.85
N ALA A 131 -18.22 -4.34 -18.93
CA ALA A 131 -19.47 -4.50 -18.17
C ALA A 131 -19.24 -5.28 -16.88
N HIS A 132 -18.49 -6.38 -16.94
CA HIS A 132 -18.23 -7.28 -15.83
C HIS A 132 -16.83 -7.86 -15.91
N HIS A 133 -16.15 -7.98 -14.78
CA HIS A 133 -14.83 -8.60 -14.69
C HIS A 133 -14.67 -9.37 -13.39
N VAL A 134 -13.85 -10.41 -13.40
CA VAL A 134 -13.48 -11.17 -12.21
C VAL A 134 -11.96 -11.21 -12.12
N LEU A 135 -11.41 -10.54 -11.12
CA LEU A 135 -9.99 -10.52 -10.80
C LEU A 135 -9.71 -11.54 -9.70
N LYS A 136 -8.71 -12.40 -9.94
CA LYS A 136 -8.22 -13.38 -8.95
C LYS A 136 -6.81 -12.99 -8.54
N LEU A 137 -6.59 -12.80 -7.24
CA LEU A 137 -5.32 -12.39 -6.68
C LEU A 137 -4.81 -13.41 -5.67
N TYR A 138 -3.51 -13.65 -5.65
CA TYR A 138 -2.85 -14.50 -4.67
C TYR A 138 -1.57 -13.87 -4.11
N GLY A 139 -1.33 -14.07 -2.83
CA GLY A 139 -0.17 -13.57 -2.12
C GLY A 139 0.09 -14.32 -0.83
N LYS A 140 1.16 -13.93 -0.15
CA LYS A 140 1.46 -14.41 1.21
C LYS A 140 1.65 -13.24 2.15
N SER A 141 1.16 -13.36 3.38
CA SER A 141 1.44 -12.38 4.42
C SER A 141 2.93 -12.31 4.72
N ILE A 142 3.39 -11.24 5.36
CA ILE A 142 4.74 -11.15 5.92
C ILE A 142 5.05 -12.23 6.98
N LYS A 143 4.03 -12.93 7.50
CA LYS A 143 4.16 -14.08 8.40
C LYS A 143 4.11 -15.43 7.66
N GLY A 144 3.89 -15.42 6.33
CA GLY A 144 3.82 -16.62 5.49
C GLY A 144 2.41 -17.18 5.28
N ASP A 145 1.37 -16.55 5.83
CA ASP A 145 -0.02 -16.99 5.66
C ASP A 145 -0.44 -16.85 4.20
N LYS A 146 -1.14 -17.84 3.65
CA LYS A 146 -1.69 -17.75 2.29
C LYS A 146 -2.85 -16.76 2.28
N VAL A 147 -2.91 -15.88 1.28
CA VAL A 147 -4.03 -14.95 1.08
C VAL A 147 -4.49 -15.05 -0.37
N ALA A 148 -5.77 -15.27 -0.58
CA ALA A 148 -6.39 -15.31 -1.90
C ALA A 148 -7.58 -14.36 -1.93
N SER A 149 -7.76 -13.63 -3.03
CA SER A 149 -8.91 -12.75 -3.24
C SER A 149 -9.57 -13.03 -4.59
N ILE A 150 -10.91 -13.02 -4.60
CA ILE A 150 -11.74 -13.02 -5.80
C ILE A 150 -12.56 -11.73 -5.78
N ILE A 151 -12.20 -10.81 -6.65
CA ILE A 151 -12.85 -9.50 -6.78
C ILE A 151 -13.76 -9.54 -8.01
N ARG A 152 -15.07 -9.42 -7.78
CA ARG A 152 -16.07 -9.31 -8.86
C ARG A 152 -16.43 -7.85 -9.06
N LEU A 153 -16.26 -7.37 -10.28
CA LEU A 153 -16.49 -5.99 -10.68
C LEU A 153 -17.64 -5.93 -11.68
N ALA A 154 -18.52 -4.94 -11.52
CA ALA A 154 -19.58 -4.63 -12.46
C ALA A 154 -19.67 -3.12 -12.68
N SER A 155 -19.61 -2.69 -13.94
CA SER A 155 -19.76 -1.28 -14.31
C SER A 155 -21.22 -0.85 -14.24
N ASN A 156 -21.45 0.39 -13.81
CA ASN A 156 -22.76 1.03 -13.85
C ASN A 156 -22.64 2.50 -14.29
N SER A 157 -23.76 3.19 -14.44
CA SER A 157 -23.78 4.58 -14.92
C SER A 157 -23.04 5.58 -14.02
N LYS A 158 -22.82 5.24 -12.74
CA LYS A 158 -22.22 6.11 -11.73
C LYS A 158 -20.79 5.70 -11.33
N GLY A 159 -20.31 4.54 -11.77
CA GLY A 159 -19.10 3.93 -11.20
C GLY A 159 -19.01 2.44 -11.42
N PHE A 160 -18.47 1.75 -10.41
CA PHE A 160 -18.31 0.31 -10.39
C PHE A 160 -18.85 -0.25 -9.07
N MET A 161 -19.57 -1.36 -9.15
CA MET A 161 -19.86 -2.20 -8.00
C MET A 161 -18.74 -3.22 -7.87
N MET A 162 -18.16 -3.33 -6.67
CA MET A 162 -17.11 -4.28 -6.36
C MET A 162 -17.56 -5.19 -5.23
N LYS A 163 -17.41 -6.50 -5.41
CA LYS A 163 -17.49 -7.50 -4.34
C LYS A 163 -16.11 -8.14 -4.17
N ASN A 164 -15.44 -7.83 -3.07
CA ASN A 164 -14.16 -8.42 -2.70
C ASN A 164 -14.42 -9.59 -1.75
N GLN A 165 -14.12 -10.80 -2.19
CA GLN A 165 -14.11 -11.99 -1.33
C GLN A 165 -12.68 -12.39 -1.08
N VAL A 166 -12.30 -12.54 0.18
CA VAL A 166 -10.93 -12.89 0.57
C VAL A 166 -10.97 -14.12 1.44
N LYS A 167 -10.07 -15.05 1.16
CA LYS A 167 -9.79 -16.20 2.03
C LYS A 167 -8.34 -16.22 2.45
N SER A 168 -8.08 -16.68 3.68
CA SER A 168 -6.72 -16.82 4.19
C SER A 168 -6.59 -17.93 5.24
N SER A 169 -5.35 -18.37 5.47
CA SER A 169 -4.96 -19.17 6.63
C SER A 169 -5.03 -18.38 7.95
N ASN A 170 -5.19 -17.05 7.90
CA ASN A 170 -5.31 -16.18 9.05
C ASN A 170 -6.55 -15.28 8.94
N GLU A 171 -7.35 -15.19 10.00
CA GLU A 171 -8.61 -14.42 10.01
C GLU A 171 -8.40 -12.91 9.94
N GLU A 172 -7.39 -12.37 10.63
CA GLU A 172 -7.14 -10.92 10.67
C GLU A 172 -6.82 -10.39 9.27
N ILE A 173 -6.00 -11.11 8.50
CA ILE A 173 -5.60 -10.65 7.17
C ILE A 173 -6.73 -10.79 6.14
N SER A 174 -7.56 -11.84 6.21
CA SER A 174 -8.71 -11.94 5.31
C SER A 174 -9.73 -10.82 5.58
N ALA A 175 -10.00 -10.53 6.85
CA ALA A 175 -10.85 -9.41 7.25
C ALA A 175 -10.28 -8.07 6.82
N MET A 176 -8.98 -7.82 7.06
CA MET A 176 -8.33 -6.57 6.68
C MET A 176 -8.38 -6.33 5.16
N VAL A 177 -7.98 -7.31 4.35
CA VAL A 177 -7.92 -7.17 2.89
C VAL A 177 -9.32 -7.06 2.29
N ALA A 178 -10.30 -7.79 2.83
CA ALA A 178 -11.69 -7.68 2.35
C ALA A 178 -12.25 -6.28 2.59
N ASN A 179 -11.98 -5.72 3.77
CA ASN A 179 -12.60 -4.48 4.25
C ASN A 179 -11.85 -3.18 3.87
N TYR A 180 -10.74 -3.28 3.13
CA TYR A 180 -9.97 -2.11 2.71
C TYR A 180 -10.28 -1.67 1.28
N ILE A 181 -10.55 -0.37 1.13
CA ILE A 181 -10.61 0.32 -0.16
C ILE A 181 -9.88 1.63 -0.06
N GLU A 182 -9.05 1.89 -1.07
CA GLU A 182 -8.50 3.21 -1.36
C GLU A 182 -8.67 3.55 -2.85
#